data_AF-A0A9X2ZQN7-F1
#
_entry.id   AF-A0A9X2ZQN7-F1
#
_cell.length_a   1.000
_cell.length_b   1.000
_cell.length_c   1.000
_cell.angle_alpha   90.00
_cell.angle_beta   90.00
_cell.angle_gamma   90.00
#
_symmetry.space_group_name_H-M   'P 1'
#
loop_
_entity.id
_entity.type
_entity.pdbx_description
1 polymer ?
#
loop_
_entity_poly.entity_id
_entity_poly.type
_entity_poly.pdbx_seq_one_letter_code
_entity_poly.pdbx_strand_id
1 'polypeptide(L)'
;MIDFLKKNKNLRNALFVFIIAFSSFLAFEPLFENLGQKASQEFAAAIFGTIFAAVITMVLLNKQSETEEERSRNEKVFEQKIVLFNQILDNLQTIYANLDNVGKIKISHAEITKIEFLLAKMIMIGNDKTIKEFKSLYQNITNNYVPETQILTLNISHKHTIFRFADYCREELGLSDKNLEKEILEDIVLQGELFYNLEQKESLDFETQETIKDIYGFLAFDLNLPIENIKFLPNGFEAYINKSQTKTVCFLECLIDNQEIHMKLPVHNTIKGFHINGTKLNVKPSERNKFIAQQTNIEKAIEESYEFVKKQKI
;
A
#
# COMPACT_ATOMS: atom_id res chain seq x y z
N MET A 1 8.13 -0.08 25.76
CA MET A 1 7.79 0.95 26.76
C MET A 1 6.32 1.41 26.69
N ILE A 2 5.65 1.25 25.54
CA ILE A 2 4.22 1.60 25.35
C ILE A 2 3.26 0.53 25.95
N ASP A 3 3.65 -0.75 25.97
CA ASP A 3 2.84 -1.82 26.59
C ASP A 3 2.77 -1.79 28.12
N PHE A 4 3.77 -1.21 28.78
CA PHE A 4 3.74 -1.03 30.24
C PHE A 4 2.71 0.03 30.66
N LEU A 5 2.41 1.00 29.81
CA LEU A 5 1.41 2.03 30.07
C LEU A 5 -0.03 1.54 29.84
N LYS A 6 -0.23 0.52 28.99
CA LYS A 6 -1.56 -0.05 28.74
C LYS A 6 -2.04 -0.91 29.92
N LYS A 7 -1.12 -1.59 30.63
CA LYS A 7 -1.40 -2.36 31.86
C LYS A 7 -1.72 -1.48 33.08
N ASN A 8 -1.34 -0.20 33.06
CA ASN A 8 -1.51 0.73 34.19
C ASN A 8 -2.89 1.40 34.28
N LYS A 9 -3.70 1.43 33.21
CA LYS A 9 -5.04 2.06 33.28
C LYS A 9 -5.99 1.29 34.21
N ASN A 10 -5.98 -0.04 34.16
CA ASN A 10 -6.83 -0.88 35.00
C ASN A 10 -6.37 -0.84 36.47
N LEU A 11 -5.06 -0.85 36.72
CA LEU A 11 -4.50 -0.76 38.06
C LEU A 11 -4.78 0.61 38.70
N ARG A 12 -4.68 1.70 37.91
CA ARG A 12 -5.00 3.06 38.36
C ARG A 12 -6.48 3.21 38.71
N ASN A 13 -7.37 2.68 37.88
CA ASN A 13 -8.81 2.71 38.15
C ASN A 13 -9.16 1.89 39.41
N ALA A 14 -8.55 0.72 39.59
CA ALA A 14 -8.72 -0.10 40.80
C ALA A 14 -8.21 0.63 42.06
N LEU A 15 -7.07 1.32 41.96
CA LEU A 15 -6.52 2.13 43.05
C LEU A 15 -7.45 3.30 43.43
N PHE A 16 -8.05 3.98 42.46
CA PHE A 16 -9.03 5.05 42.71
C PHE A 16 -10.27 4.52 43.43
N VAL A 17 -10.82 3.38 42.99
CA VAL A 17 -11.98 2.76 43.65
C VAL A 17 -11.63 2.34 45.07
N PHE A 18 -10.44 1.77 45.27
CA PHE A 18 -9.96 1.38 46.60
C PHE A 18 -9.83 2.57 47.55
N ILE A 19 -9.23 3.68 47.08
CA ILE A 19 -9.07 4.90 47.87
C ILE A 19 -10.44 5.48 48.25
N ILE A 20 -11.38 5.57 47.30
CA ILE A 20 -12.74 6.07 47.57
C ILE A 20 -13.43 5.20 48.62
N ALA A 21 -13.38 3.87 48.48
CA ALA A 21 -13.97 2.95 49.44
C ALA A 21 -13.35 3.09 50.84
N PHE A 22 -12.02 3.16 50.92
CA PHE A 22 -11.28 3.30 52.18
C PHE A 22 -11.55 4.64 52.87
N SER A 23 -11.55 5.74 52.11
CA SER A 23 -11.89 7.07 52.64
C SER A 23 -13.34 7.17 53.11
N SER A 24 -14.28 6.56 52.39
CA SER A 24 -15.68 6.52 52.83
C SER A 24 -15.86 5.74 54.14
N PHE A 25 -15.17 4.60 54.29
CA PHE A 25 -15.22 3.81 55.52
C PHE A 25 -14.76 4.62 56.74
N LEU A 26 -13.61 5.30 56.62
CA LEU A 26 -13.07 6.13 57.71
C LEU A 26 -13.92 7.38 58.01
N ALA A 27 -14.59 7.96 57.02
CA ALA A 27 -15.41 9.16 57.20
C ALA A 27 -16.74 8.87 57.91
N PHE A 28 -17.31 7.67 57.72
CA PHE A 28 -18.62 7.33 58.30
C PHE A 28 -18.54 6.77 59.72
N GLU A 29 -17.40 6.20 60.13
CA GLU A 29 -17.18 5.67 61.49
C GLU A 29 -17.49 6.67 62.62
N PRO A 30 -16.98 7.91 62.65
CA PRO A 30 -17.32 8.88 63.69
C PRO A 30 -18.78 9.36 63.62
N LEU A 31 -19.41 9.24 62.45
CA LEU A 31 -20.80 9.62 62.23
C LEU A 31 -21.74 8.57 62.83
N PHE A 32 -21.34 7.29 62.80
CA PHE A 32 -22.05 6.19 63.45
C PHE A 32 -21.87 6.21 64.97
N GLU A 33 -20.67 6.47 65.50
CA GLU A 33 -20.44 6.54 66.95
C GLU A 33 -21.33 7.58 67.65
N ASN A 34 -21.66 8.68 66.97
CA ASN A 34 -22.54 9.73 67.51
C ASN A 34 -24.03 9.37 67.53
N LEU A 35 -24.45 8.27 66.90
CA LEU A 35 -25.80 7.72 67.02
C LEU A 35 -25.86 6.90 68.32
N GLY A 36 -26.31 7.51 69.42
CA GLY A 36 -26.26 6.95 70.78
C GLY A 36 -27.01 5.62 71.05
N GLN A 37 -27.54 4.93 70.03
CA GLN A 37 -28.12 3.59 70.12
C GLN A 37 -27.55 2.65 69.04
N LYS A 38 -27.15 1.43 69.46
CA LYS A 38 -26.65 0.37 68.56
C LYS A 38 -27.60 0.05 67.41
N ALA A 39 -28.91 0.00 67.67
CA ALA A 39 -29.91 -0.28 66.64
C ALA A 39 -29.93 0.81 65.53
N SER A 40 -29.76 2.08 65.90
CA SER A 40 -29.68 3.20 64.95
C SER A 40 -28.38 3.17 64.13
N GLN A 41 -27.28 2.72 64.73
CA GLN A 41 -25.99 2.52 64.04
C GLN A 41 -26.08 1.41 62.99
N GLU A 42 -26.63 0.25 63.35
CA GLU A 42 -26.80 -0.89 62.43
C GLU A 42 -27.74 -0.53 61.27
N PHE A 43 -28.85 0.15 61.57
CA PHE A 43 -29.79 0.60 60.55
C PHE A 43 -29.18 1.64 59.59
N ALA A 44 -28.47 2.64 60.14
CA ALA A 44 -27.78 3.65 59.32
C ALA A 44 -26.69 3.01 58.45
N ALA A 45 -25.88 2.10 59.00
CA ALA A 45 -24.85 1.39 58.26
C ALA A 45 -25.44 0.56 57.11
N ALA A 46 -26.58 -0.11 57.32
CA ALA A 46 -27.28 -0.87 56.28
C ALA A 46 -27.79 0.03 55.14
N ILE A 47 -28.38 1.19 55.46
CA ILE A 47 -28.87 2.14 54.45
C ILE A 47 -27.70 2.75 53.67
N PHE A 48 -26.66 3.23 54.34
CA PHE A 48 -25.50 3.81 53.67
C PHE A 48 -24.77 2.79 52.81
N GLY A 49 -24.59 1.55 53.28
CA GLY A 49 -24.03 0.46 52.48
C GLY A 49 -24.84 0.18 51.23
N THR A 50 -26.17 0.17 51.35
CA THR A 50 -27.08 -0.05 50.22
C THR A 50 -27.04 1.10 49.20
N ILE A 51 -27.10 2.35 49.66
CA ILE A 51 -27.00 3.55 48.80
C ILE A 51 -25.64 3.57 48.10
N PHE A 52 -24.56 3.31 48.83
CA PHE A 52 -23.22 3.29 48.27
C PHE A 52 -23.05 2.19 47.20
N ALA A 53 -23.55 0.98 47.47
CA ALA A 53 -23.56 -0.10 46.50
C ALA A 53 -24.38 0.26 45.24
N ALA A 54 -25.55 0.91 45.41
CA ALA A 54 -26.38 1.37 44.30
C ALA A 54 -25.66 2.41 43.43
N VAL A 55 -24.99 3.40 44.06
CA VAL A 55 -24.22 4.44 43.37
C VAL A 55 -23.01 3.84 42.63
N ILE A 56 -22.23 2.95 43.25
CA ILE A 56 -21.11 2.27 42.58
C ILE A 56 -21.62 1.46 41.38
N THR A 57 -22.70 0.71 41.56
CA THR A 57 -23.28 -0.10 40.48
C THR A 57 -23.70 0.78 39.31
N MET A 58 -24.33 1.93 39.57
CA MET A 58 -24.67 2.91 38.54
C MET A 58 -23.44 3.48 37.82
N VAL A 59 -22.37 3.82 38.55
CA VAL A 59 -21.10 4.30 37.96
C VAL A 59 -20.46 3.24 37.07
N LEU A 60 -20.46 1.97 37.50
CA LEU A 60 -19.93 0.85 36.73
C LEU A 60 -20.75 0.57 35.47
N LEU A 61 -22.09 0.59 35.58
CA LEU A 61 -22.99 0.41 34.44
C LEU A 61 -22.80 1.50 33.39
N ASN A 62 -22.73 2.77 33.79
CA ASN A 62 -22.51 3.89 32.87
C ASN A 62 -21.18 3.74 32.12
N LYS A 63 -20.11 3.39 32.83
CA LYS A 63 -18.78 3.11 32.24
C LYS A 63 -18.82 1.99 31.21
N GLN A 64 -19.52 0.90 31.52
CA GLN A 64 -19.70 -0.22 30.60
C GLN A 64 -20.51 0.22 29.37
N SER A 65 -21.59 1.00 29.55
CA SER A 65 -22.41 1.49 28.45
C SER A 65 -21.66 2.46 27.53
N GLU A 66 -20.85 3.38 28.07
CA GLU A 66 -20.00 4.26 27.27
C GLU A 66 -18.98 3.45 26.45
N THR A 67 -18.37 2.44 27.06
CA THR A 67 -17.41 1.56 26.38
C THR A 67 -18.08 0.77 25.26
N GLU A 68 -19.30 0.29 25.49
CA GLU A 68 -20.08 -0.44 24.50
C GLU A 68 -20.55 0.47 23.35
N GLU A 69 -20.95 1.71 23.64
CA GLU A 69 -21.30 2.70 22.62
C GLU A 69 -20.07 3.07 21.78
N GLU A 70 -18.91 3.31 22.40
CA GLU A 70 -17.66 3.54 21.69
C GLU A 70 -17.27 2.35 20.83
N ARG A 71 -17.40 1.12 21.35
CA ARG A 71 -17.15 -0.10 20.60
C ARG A 71 -18.08 -0.22 19.40
N SER A 72 -19.38 -0.04 19.60
CA SER A 72 -20.39 -0.10 18.54
C SER A 72 -20.14 0.97 17.47
N ARG A 73 -19.77 2.20 17.88
CA ARG A 73 -19.39 3.26 16.95
C ARG A 73 -18.15 2.87 16.16
N ASN A 74 -17.12 2.36 16.82
CA ASN A 74 -15.87 1.96 16.17
C ASN A 74 -16.08 0.80 15.20
N GLU A 75 -16.92 -0.18 15.55
CA GLU A 75 -17.31 -1.29 14.69
C GLU A 75 -18.04 -0.80 13.44
N LYS A 76 -19.04 0.08 13.59
CA LYS A 76 -19.73 0.69 12.45
C LYS A 76 -18.78 1.50 11.56
N VAL A 77 -17.88 2.28 12.15
CA VAL A 77 -16.88 3.04 11.40
C VAL A 77 -15.94 2.09 10.65
N PHE A 78 -15.52 0.99 11.27
CA PHE A 78 -14.69 -0.03 10.63
C PHE A 78 -15.38 -0.66 9.43
N GLU A 79 -16.66 -1.03 9.55
CA GLU A 79 -17.45 -1.54 8.42
C GLU A 79 -17.55 -0.52 7.28
N GLN A 80 -17.83 0.76 7.60
CA GLN A 80 -17.91 1.82 6.59
C GLN A 80 -16.55 2.06 5.90
N LYS A 81 -15.43 1.92 6.61
CA LYS A 81 -14.09 1.98 6.01
C LYS A 81 -13.91 0.88 4.98
N ILE A 82 -14.23 -0.37 5.32
CA ILE A 82 -14.11 -1.51 4.39
C ILE A 82 -14.96 -1.26 3.14
N VAL A 83 -16.21 -0.83 3.31
CA VAL A 83 -17.10 -0.51 2.18
C VAL A 83 -16.49 0.57 1.29
N LEU A 84 -15.97 1.66 1.86
CA LEU A 84 -15.37 2.73 1.08
C LEU A 84 -14.08 2.27 0.37
N PHE A 85 -13.22 1.52 1.06
CA PHE A 85 -11.96 1.02 0.49
C PHE A 85 -12.23 0.12 -0.70
N ASN A 86 -13.17 -0.82 -0.56
CA ASN A 86 -13.59 -1.68 -1.68
C ASN A 86 -14.20 -0.86 -2.81
N GLN A 87 -15.08 0.11 -2.52
CA GLN A 87 -15.64 0.99 -3.56
C GLN A 87 -14.54 1.72 -4.33
N ILE A 88 -13.49 2.21 -3.66
CA ILE A 88 -12.36 2.86 -4.34
C ILE A 88 -11.63 1.87 -5.23
N LEU A 89 -11.28 0.69 -4.71
CA LEU A 89 -10.58 -0.34 -5.45
C LEU A 89 -11.39 -0.84 -6.66
N ASP A 90 -12.69 -1.04 -6.52
CA ASP A 90 -13.59 -1.46 -7.61
C ASP A 90 -13.66 -0.41 -8.72
N ASN A 91 -13.73 0.88 -8.34
CA ASN A 91 -13.71 1.97 -9.33
C ASN A 91 -12.38 2.03 -10.07
N LEU A 92 -11.26 1.91 -9.35
CA LEU A 92 -9.93 1.86 -9.97
C LEU A 92 -9.80 0.63 -10.87
N GLN A 93 -10.19 -0.56 -10.41
CA GLN A 93 -10.19 -1.78 -11.20
C GLN A 93 -10.98 -1.61 -12.50
N THR A 94 -12.15 -0.99 -12.44
CA THR A 94 -12.98 -0.71 -13.63
C THR A 94 -12.25 0.19 -14.63
N ILE A 95 -11.53 1.22 -14.16
CA ILE A 95 -10.73 2.08 -15.04
C ILE A 95 -9.61 1.29 -15.70
N TYR A 96 -8.87 0.49 -14.93
CA TYR A 96 -7.73 -0.28 -15.45
C TYR A 96 -8.14 -1.44 -16.37
N ALA A 97 -9.27 -2.08 -16.12
CA ALA A 97 -9.79 -3.17 -16.95
C ALA A 97 -10.23 -2.70 -18.36
N ASN A 98 -10.51 -1.40 -18.50
CA ASN A 98 -10.97 -0.80 -19.75
C ASN A 98 -9.87 0.03 -20.45
N LEU A 99 -8.61 -0.08 -20.00
CA LEU A 99 -7.48 0.50 -20.72
C LEU A 99 -7.26 -0.26 -22.04
N ASP A 100 -6.99 0.48 -23.10
CA ASP A 100 -6.51 -0.10 -24.35
C ASP A 100 -5.05 -0.60 -24.22
N ASN A 101 -4.57 -1.29 -25.25
CA ASN A 101 -3.20 -1.83 -25.33
C ASN A 101 -2.08 -0.78 -25.20
N VAL A 102 -2.44 0.52 -25.15
CA VAL A 102 -1.52 1.65 -25.06
C VAL A 102 -1.75 2.46 -23.77
N GLY A 103 -2.49 1.90 -22.82
CA GLY A 103 -2.73 2.51 -21.51
C GLY A 103 -3.71 3.69 -21.55
N LYS A 104 -4.60 3.75 -22.54
CA LYS A 104 -5.57 4.84 -22.69
C LYS A 104 -7.00 4.36 -22.53
N ILE A 105 -7.82 5.23 -21.97
CA ILE A 105 -9.26 5.02 -21.86
C ILE A 105 -10.00 6.33 -22.09
N LYS A 106 -11.16 6.26 -22.74
CA LYS A 106 -12.10 7.37 -22.77
C LYS A 106 -12.91 7.36 -21.48
N ILE A 107 -12.73 8.38 -20.65
CA ILE A 107 -13.40 8.51 -19.35
C ILE A 107 -14.14 9.84 -19.27
N SER A 108 -15.39 9.78 -18.82
CA SER A 108 -16.22 10.97 -18.71
C SER A 108 -15.76 11.86 -17.56
N HIS A 109 -16.04 13.17 -17.66
CA HIS A 109 -15.79 14.09 -16.54
C HIS A 109 -16.54 13.67 -15.26
N ALA A 110 -17.76 13.11 -15.41
CA ALA A 110 -18.56 12.62 -14.30
C ALA A 110 -17.86 11.48 -13.51
N GLU A 111 -17.09 10.63 -14.19
CA GLU A 111 -16.31 9.57 -13.52
C GLU A 111 -15.11 10.16 -12.77
N ILE A 112 -14.45 11.20 -13.30
CA ILE A 112 -13.40 11.93 -12.57
C ILE A 112 -13.97 12.58 -11.30
N THR A 113 -15.13 13.25 -11.42
CA THR A 113 -15.85 13.81 -10.28
C THR A 113 -16.25 12.72 -9.28
N LYS A 114 -16.63 11.53 -9.73
CA LYS A 114 -16.92 10.39 -8.83
C LYS A 114 -15.70 10.04 -7.97
N ILE A 115 -14.49 10.01 -8.54
CA ILE A 115 -13.25 9.74 -7.81
C ILE A 115 -12.96 10.86 -6.80
N GLU A 116 -13.20 12.12 -7.19
CA GLU A 116 -13.06 13.27 -6.28
C GLU A 116 -13.99 13.15 -5.07
N PHE A 117 -15.26 12.75 -5.27
CA PHE A 117 -16.19 12.51 -4.15
C PHE A 117 -15.81 11.30 -3.30
N LEU A 118 -15.19 10.27 -3.89
CA LEU A 118 -14.61 9.18 -3.09
C LEU A 118 -13.47 9.71 -2.21
N LEU A 119 -12.65 10.65 -2.70
CA LEU A 119 -11.59 11.28 -1.90
C LEU A 119 -12.18 12.12 -0.77
N ALA A 120 -13.25 12.86 -1.03
CA ALA A 120 -13.98 13.58 0.02
C ALA A 120 -14.52 12.63 1.10
N LYS A 121 -15.09 11.48 0.72
CA LYS A 121 -15.53 10.44 1.66
C LYS A 121 -14.36 9.85 2.45
N MET A 122 -13.21 9.65 1.80
CA MET A 122 -11.99 9.16 2.47
C MET A 122 -11.52 10.15 3.53
N ILE A 123 -11.58 11.46 3.27
CA ILE A 123 -11.23 12.49 4.26
C ILE A 123 -12.10 12.41 5.52
N MET A 124 -13.35 11.95 5.42
CA MET A 124 -14.26 11.87 6.57
C MET A 124 -13.91 10.74 7.55
N ILE A 125 -13.36 9.62 7.06
CA ILE A 125 -13.22 8.39 7.86
C ILE A 125 -11.80 7.81 7.88
N GLY A 126 -10.97 8.17 6.90
CA GLY A 126 -9.62 7.67 6.68
C GLY A 126 -8.59 8.32 7.60
N ASN A 127 -7.43 7.67 7.75
CA ASN A 127 -6.27 8.29 8.40
C ASN A 127 -5.45 9.13 7.40
N ASP A 128 -4.56 9.98 7.94
CA ASP A 128 -3.74 10.88 7.12
C ASP A 128 -2.88 10.18 6.06
N LYS A 129 -2.35 8.98 6.35
CA LYS A 129 -1.49 8.24 5.41
C LYS A 129 -2.30 7.73 4.23
N THR A 130 -3.41 7.06 4.51
CA THR A 130 -4.35 6.53 3.52
C THR A 130 -4.93 7.65 2.65
N ILE A 131 -5.31 8.77 3.27
CA ILE A 131 -5.79 9.96 2.54
C ILE A 131 -4.71 10.50 1.60
N LYS A 132 -3.45 10.61 2.06
CA LYS A 132 -2.34 11.12 1.24
C LYS A 132 -2.08 10.23 0.03
N GLU A 133 -2.09 8.91 0.20
CA GLU A 133 -1.86 8.00 -0.92
C GLU A 133 -3.02 8.02 -1.91
N PHE A 134 -4.27 8.08 -1.43
CA PHE A 134 -5.41 8.22 -2.34
C PHE A 134 -5.44 9.57 -3.07
N LYS A 135 -5.02 10.65 -2.40
CA LYS A 135 -4.79 11.94 -3.05
C LYS A 135 -3.75 11.82 -4.16
N SER A 136 -2.66 11.09 -3.94
CA SER A 136 -1.64 10.82 -4.97
C SER A 136 -2.23 10.10 -6.18
N LEU A 137 -3.08 9.09 -5.95
CA LEU A 137 -3.83 8.42 -7.02
C LEU A 137 -4.72 9.38 -7.81
N TYR A 138 -5.49 10.22 -7.12
CA TYR A 138 -6.35 11.21 -7.76
C TYR A 138 -5.53 12.22 -8.58
N GLN A 139 -4.38 12.67 -8.06
CA GLN A 139 -3.47 13.55 -8.79
C GLN A 139 -2.88 12.87 -10.04
N ASN A 140 -2.51 11.60 -9.95
CA ASN A 140 -2.06 10.83 -11.12
C ASN A 140 -3.15 10.75 -12.18
N ILE A 141 -4.41 10.53 -11.79
CA ILE A 141 -5.52 10.48 -12.74
C ILE A 141 -5.76 11.85 -13.37
N THR A 142 -5.86 12.91 -12.57
CA THR A 142 -6.17 14.26 -13.07
C THR A 142 -5.05 14.87 -13.91
N ASN A 143 -3.78 14.65 -13.55
CA ASN A 143 -2.63 15.14 -14.33
C ASN A 143 -2.50 14.45 -15.69
N ASN A 144 -3.02 13.22 -15.83
CA ASN A 144 -2.98 12.47 -17.08
C ASN A 144 -4.32 12.43 -17.82
N TYR A 145 -5.28 13.24 -17.39
CA TYR A 145 -6.58 13.38 -18.03
C TYR A 145 -6.61 14.63 -18.92
N VAL A 146 -7.04 14.46 -20.18
CA VAL A 146 -7.22 15.57 -21.13
C VAL A 146 -8.73 15.86 -21.24
N PRO A 147 -9.22 16.99 -20.69
CA PRO A 147 -10.65 17.30 -20.65
C PRO A 147 -11.33 17.39 -22.03
N GLU A 148 -10.62 17.94 -23.02
CA GLU A 148 -11.16 18.19 -24.36
C GLU A 148 -11.43 16.88 -25.10
N THR A 149 -10.52 15.92 -24.98
CA THR A 149 -10.63 14.62 -25.65
C THR A 149 -11.28 13.56 -24.76
N GLN A 150 -11.45 13.85 -23.46
CA GLN A 150 -11.89 12.91 -22.44
C GLN A 150 -11.01 11.65 -22.37
N ILE A 151 -9.71 11.80 -22.64
CA ILE A 151 -8.77 10.67 -22.65
C ILE A 151 -7.96 10.73 -21.38
N LEU A 152 -7.95 9.62 -20.65
CA LEU A 152 -7.07 9.35 -19.54
C LEU A 152 -5.96 8.40 -19.99
N THR A 153 -4.71 8.76 -19.71
CA THR A 153 -3.54 7.90 -19.99
C THR A 153 -2.93 7.43 -18.67
N LEU A 154 -2.85 6.12 -18.43
CA LEU A 154 -2.25 5.57 -17.22
C LEU A 154 -1.14 4.58 -17.59
N ASN A 155 -0.07 4.60 -16.80
CA ASN A 155 1.06 3.69 -16.94
C ASN A 155 1.13 2.72 -15.75
N ILE A 156 2.15 1.84 -15.76
CA ILE A 156 2.36 0.82 -14.73
C ILE A 156 2.86 1.42 -13.42
N SER A 157 3.66 2.49 -13.46
CA SER A 157 4.11 3.13 -12.24
C SER A 157 2.92 3.69 -11.41
N HIS A 158 1.79 4.01 -12.05
CA HIS A 158 0.55 4.35 -11.37
C HIS A 158 -0.10 3.16 -10.62
N LYS A 159 0.07 1.91 -11.08
CA LYS A 159 -0.45 0.71 -10.38
C LYS A 159 0.19 0.52 -8.99
N HIS A 160 1.46 0.92 -8.79
CA HIS A 160 2.11 0.85 -7.48
C HIS A 160 1.38 1.67 -6.44
N THR A 161 0.88 2.83 -6.84
CA THR A 161 0.17 3.74 -5.94
C THR A 161 -1.14 3.09 -5.46
N ILE A 162 -1.75 2.22 -6.27
CA ILE A 162 -2.95 1.44 -5.88
C ILE A 162 -2.59 0.40 -4.83
N PHE A 163 -1.52 -0.34 -5.05
CA PHE A 163 -1.07 -1.37 -4.12
C PHE A 163 -0.54 -0.78 -2.80
N ARG A 164 0.16 0.37 -2.84
CA ARG A 164 0.52 1.12 -1.63
C ARG A 164 -0.70 1.66 -0.89
N PHE A 165 -1.71 2.15 -1.63
CA PHE A 165 -2.97 2.56 -1.01
C PHE A 165 -3.65 1.39 -0.30
N ALA A 166 -3.70 0.21 -0.93
CA ALA A 166 -4.26 -0.99 -0.30
C ALA A 166 -3.45 -1.43 0.94
N ASP A 167 -2.13 -1.28 0.92
CA ASP A 167 -1.27 -1.55 2.08
C ASP A 167 -1.57 -0.61 3.26
N TYR A 168 -1.72 0.69 3.01
CA TYR A 168 -2.15 1.64 4.05
C TYR A 168 -3.56 1.37 4.55
N CYS A 169 -4.47 0.91 3.70
CA CYS A 169 -5.78 0.45 4.14
C CYS A 169 -5.66 -0.73 5.13
N ARG A 170 -4.73 -1.67 4.92
CA ARG A 170 -4.49 -2.79 5.85
C ARG A 170 -3.93 -2.34 7.19
N GLU A 171 -2.96 -1.41 7.17
CA GLU A 171 -2.43 -0.77 8.39
C GLU A 171 -3.57 -0.09 9.16
N GLU A 172 -4.41 0.67 8.46
CA GLU A 172 -5.51 1.42 9.06
C GLU A 172 -6.60 0.52 9.67
N LEU A 173 -6.88 -0.63 9.05
CA LEU A 173 -7.81 -1.62 9.58
C LEU A 173 -7.21 -2.43 10.75
N GLY A 174 -5.93 -2.22 11.10
CA GLY A 174 -5.25 -2.97 12.15
C GLY A 174 -5.00 -4.43 11.79
N LEU A 175 -4.94 -4.76 10.49
CA LEU A 175 -4.68 -6.11 10.00
C LEU A 175 -3.18 -6.44 9.95
N SER A 176 -2.33 -5.42 10.04
CA SER A 176 -0.87 -5.56 10.10
C SER A 176 -0.26 -4.33 10.79
N ASP A 177 0.73 -4.56 11.63
CA ASP A 177 1.53 -3.49 12.26
C ASP A 177 2.73 -3.05 11.38
N LYS A 178 2.91 -3.71 10.23
CA LYS A 178 3.98 -3.43 9.26
C LYS A 178 3.41 -3.30 7.86
N ASN A 179 3.88 -2.30 7.14
CA ASN A 179 3.65 -2.17 5.71
C ASN A 179 4.30 -3.34 4.96
N LEU A 180 3.68 -3.75 3.85
CA LEU A 180 4.32 -4.67 2.92
C LEU A 180 5.62 -4.05 2.42
N GLU A 181 6.66 -4.87 2.29
CA GLU A 181 7.93 -4.42 1.75
C GLU A 181 7.74 -3.94 0.31
N LYS A 182 8.37 -2.80 -0.02
CA LYS A 182 8.27 -2.15 -1.35
C LYS A 182 8.59 -3.14 -2.48
N GLU A 183 9.55 -4.02 -2.25
CA GLU A 183 9.97 -5.10 -3.16
C GLU A 183 8.84 -6.10 -3.45
N ILE A 184 8.02 -6.48 -2.47
CA ILE A 184 6.88 -7.39 -2.66
C ILE A 184 5.81 -6.71 -3.53
N LEU A 185 5.55 -5.41 -3.30
CA LEU A 185 4.61 -4.66 -4.11
C LEU A 185 5.11 -4.48 -5.54
N GLU A 186 6.42 -4.31 -5.70
CA GLU A 186 7.07 -4.21 -7.02
C GLU A 186 7.00 -5.54 -7.78
N ASP A 187 7.32 -6.65 -7.14
CA ASP A 187 7.22 -7.98 -7.74
C ASP A 187 5.78 -8.30 -8.20
N ILE A 188 4.76 -7.99 -7.40
CA ILE A 188 3.34 -8.22 -7.79
C ILE A 188 2.97 -7.45 -9.06
N VAL A 189 3.36 -6.17 -9.16
CA VAL A 189 3.05 -5.34 -10.33
C VAL A 189 3.82 -5.84 -11.54
N LEU A 190 5.10 -6.16 -11.39
CA LEU A 190 5.95 -6.66 -12.48
C LEU A 190 5.47 -8.01 -13.00
N GLN A 191 5.12 -8.94 -12.13
CA GLN A 191 4.60 -10.26 -12.49
C GLN A 191 3.33 -10.15 -13.32
N GLY A 192 2.36 -9.34 -12.90
CA GLY A 192 1.10 -9.19 -13.63
C GLY A 192 1.30 -8.65 -15.04
N GLU A 193 2.25 -7.72 -15.21
CA GLU A 193 2.55 -7.07 -16.48
C GLU A 193 3.36 -7.96 -17.42
N LEU A 194 4.39 -8.63 -16.90
CA LEU A 194 5.14 -9.60 -17.67
C LEU A 194 4.24 -10.76 -18.11
N PHE A 195 3.36 -11.25 -17.24
CA PHE A 195 2.40 -12.31 -17.59
C PHE A 195 1.41 -11.87 -18.67
N TYR A 196 0.85 -10.66 -18.57
CA TYR A 196 -0.11 -10.17 -19.56
C TYR A 196 0.52 -9.97 -20.94
N ASN A 197 1.75 -9.44 -20.97
CA ASN A 197 2.36 -9.00 -22.22
C ASN A 197 3.30 -10.04 -22.87
N LEU A 198 3.82 -11.02 -22.13
CA LEU A 198 4.60 -12.13 -22.68
C LEU A 198 3.68 -13.32 -22.96
N GLU A 199 3.14 -13.40 -24.18
CA GLU A 199 2.42 -14.58 -24.68
C GLU A 199 3.37 -15.78 -24.87
N GLN A 200 3.77 -16.45 -23.79
CA GLN A 200 4.65 -17.61 -23.86
C GLN A 200 3.84 -18.91 -24.01
N LYS A 201 4.11 -19.66 -25.10
CA LYS A 201 3.61 -21.02 -25.34
C LYS A 201 4.34 -22.10 -24.53
N GLU A 202 5.48 -21.77 -23.92
CA GLU A 202 6.27 -22.65 -23.05
C GLU A 202 6.58 -21.95 -21.72
N SER A 203 6.49 -22.69 -20.61
CA SER A 203 6.82 -22.16 -19.28
C SER A 203 8.31 -21.80 -19.21
N LEU A 204 8.63 -20.51 -19.04
CA LEU A 204 9.98 -20.08 -18.64
C LEU A 204 10.38 -20.72 -17.31
N ASP A 205 11.67 -21.03 -17.14
CA ASP A 205 12.21 -21.39 -15.83
C ASP A 205 12.26 -20.18 -14.90
N PHE A 206 12.29 -20.45 -13.59
CA PHE A 206 12.25 -19.43 -12.54
C PHE A 206 13.37 -18.39 -12.65
N GLU A 207 14.61 -18.81 -12.92
CA GLU A 207 15.76 -17.90 -12.93
C GLU A 207 15.70 -16.90 -14.10
N THR A 208 15.21 -17.36 -15.25
CA THR A 208 14.96 -16.52 -16.40
C THR A 208 13.84 -15.52 -16.13
N GLN A 209 12.75 -15.96 -15.46
CA GLN A 209 11.67 -15.05 -15.07
C GLN A 209 12.17 -13.96 -14.13
N GLU A 210 12.91 -14.32 -13.08
CA GLU A 210 13.47 -13.37 -12.11
C GLU A 210 14.45 -12.39 -12.77
N THR A 211 15.29 -12.86 -13.69
CA THR A 211 16.22 -11.97 -14.40
C THR A 211 15.50 -10.98 -15.30
N ILE A 212 14.44 -11.41 -16.00
CA ILE A 212 13.61 -10.51 -16.82
C ILE A 212 12.88 -9.49 -15.94
N LYS A 213 12.36 -9.93 -14.79
CA LYS A 213 11.71 -9.05 -13.81
C LYS A 213 12.65 -7.95 -13.34
N ASP A 214 13.90 -8.25 -13.02
CA ASP A 214 14.85 -7.23 -12.60
C ASP A 214 15.09 -6.17 -13.68
N ILE A 215 15.31 -6.62 -14.93
CA ILE A 215 15.56 -5.72 -16.06
C ILE A 215 14.32 -4.84 -16.29
N TYR A 216 13.14 -5.46 -16.30
CA TYR A 216 11.88 -4.76 -16.51
C TYR A 216 11.54 -3.80 -15.36
N GLY A 217 11.78 -4.22 -14.11
CA GLY A 217 11.64 -3.43 -12.90
C GLY A 217 12.47 -2.17 -12.94
N PHE A 218 13.74 -2.30 -13.31
CA PHE A 218 14.63 -1.15 -13.49
C PHE A 218 14.08 -0.15 -14.52
N LEU A 219 13.61 -0.62 -15.68
CA LEU A 219 13.05 0.26 -16.71
C LEU A 219 11.78 0.98 -16.23
N ALA A 220 10.86 0.24 -15.62
CA ALA A 220 9.54 0.76 -15.24
C ALA A 220 9.60 1.67 -14.01
N PHE A 221 10.50 1.40 -13.05
CA PHE A 221 10.51 2.09 -11.75
C PHE A 221 11.69 3.02 -11.56
N ASP A 222 12.90 2.56 -11.84
CA ASP A 222 14.10 3.36 -11.60
C ASP A 222 14.33 4.35 -12.74
N LEU A 223 14.20 3.88 -13.99
CA LEU A 223 14.25 4.73 -15.18
C LEU A 223 12.92 5.48 -15.42
N ASN A 224 11.84 5.08 -14.73
CA ASN A 224 10.49 5.62 -14.85
C ASN A 224 10.00 5.70 -16.31
N LEU A 225 10.30 4.66 -17.11
CA LEU A 225 9.95 4.62 -18.51
C LEU A 225 8.45 4.31 -18.68
N PRO A 226 7.69 5.10 -19.48
CA PRO A 226 6.30 4.80 -19.77
C PRO A 226 6.14 3.45 -20.49
N ILE A 227 5.13 2.65 -20.14
CA ILE A 227 4.87 1.34 -20.78
C ILE A 227 4.73 1.46 -22.30
N GLU A 228 4.14 2.55 -22.80
CA GLU A 228 3.95 2.76 -24.24
C GLU A 228 5.28 2.83 -25.02
N ASN A 229 6.38 3.07 -24.29
CA ASN A 229 7.73 3.02 -24.80
C ASN A 229 8.38 1.63 -24.69
N ILE A 230 7.69 0.65 -24.10
CA ILE A 230 8.10 -0.76 -24.02
C ILE A 230 7.18 -1.57 -24.91
N LYS A 231 7.73 -2.11 -25.99
CA LYS A 231 7.01 -3.00 -26.90
C LYS A 231 7.28 -4.43 -26.48
N PHE A 232 6.25 -5.11 -26.01
CA PHE A 232 6.34 -6.53 -25.72
C PHE A 232 6.24 -7.37 -27.00
N LEU A 233 7.01 -8.45 -27.00
CA LEU A 233 7.11 -9.45 -28.04
C LEU A 233 6.78 -10.82 -27.41
N PRO A 234 6.37 -11.82 -28.20
CA PRO A 234 6.08 -13.16 -27.66
C PRO A 234 7.24 -13.78 -26.87
N ASN A 235 8.47 -13.36 -27.19
CA ASN A 235 9.68 -13.85 -26.58
C ASN A 235 10.49 -12.74 -25.88
N GLY A 236 9.88 -11.67 -25.38
CA GLY A 236 10.60 -10.63 -24.64
C GLY A 236 10.02 -9.23 -24.82
N PHE A 237 10.87 -8.21 -24.81
CA PHE A 237 10.45 -6.83 -25.03
C PHE A 237 11.56 -5.95 -25.61
N GLU A 238 11.17 -4.81 -26.17
CA GLU A 238 12.05 -3.77 -26.67
C GLU A 238 11.68 -2.44 -26.01
N ALA A 239 12.66 -1.69 -25.51
CA ALA A 239 12.46 -0.38 -24.90
C ALA A 239 12.95 0.75 -25.82
N TYR A 240 12.16 1.83 -25.87
CA TYR A 240 12.31 2.94 -26.79
C TYR A 240 12.35 4.29 -26.05
N ILE A 241 13.03 5.29 -26.60
CA ILE A 241 13.02 6.66 -26.01
C ILE A 241 11.62 7.29 -26.09
N ASN A 242 10.86 6.97 -27.14
CA ASN A 242 9.53 7.50 -27.37
C ASN A 242 8.62 6.49 -28.08
N LYS A 243 7.32 6.84 -28.12
CA LYS A 243 6.23 6.05 -28.70
C LYS A 243 6.37 5.74 -30.19
N SER A 244 7.29 6.37 -30.92
CA SER A 244 7.45 6.13 -32.36
C SER A 244 7.85 4.68 -32.67
N GLN A 245 8.39 3.93 -31.70
CA GLN A 245 8.81 2.52 -31.82
C GLN A 245 9.66 2.24 -33.08
N THR A 246 10.43 3.24 -33.54
CA THR A 246 11.37 3.06 -34.66
C THR A 246 12.68 2.48 -34.13
N LYS A 247 13.33 1.61 -34.90
CA LYS A 247 14.62 1.00 -34.50
C LYS A 247 15.68 2.03 -34.11
N THR A 248 15.60 3.26 -34.61
CA THR A 248 16.54 4.33 -34.29
C THR A 248 16.31 4.98 -32.91
N VAL A 249 15.14 4.78 -32.28
CA VAL A 249 14.88 5.16 -30.86
C VAL A 249 14.97 3.97 -29.90
N CYS A 250 15.24 2.75 -30.37
CA CYS A 250 15.37 1.60 -29.49
C CYS A 250 16.71 1.68 -28.74
N PHE A 251 16.66 1.61 -27.40
CA PHE A 251 17.84 1.66 -26.55
C PHE A 251 18.10 0.36 -25.78
N LEU A 252 17.16 -0.58 -25.83
CA LEU A 252 17.32 -1.92 -25.27
C LEU A 252 16.42 -2.89 -26.03
N GLU A 253 16.99 -3.98 -26.55
CA GLU A 253 16.23 -5.15 -26.99
C GLU A 253 16.52 -6.27 -25.98
N CYS A 254 15.50 -6.85 -25.35
CA CYS A 254 15.61 -7.95 -24.40
C CYS A 254 14.78 -9.13 -24.89
N LEU A 255 15.44 -10.11 -25.51
CA LEU A 255 14.79 -11.26 -26.13
C LEU A 255 15.15 -12.55 -25.39
N ILE A 256 14.27 -13.53 -25.47
CA ILE A 256 14.37 -14.83 -24.83
C ILE A 256 14.44 -15.86 -25.94
N ASP A 257 15.45 -16.71 -25.91
CA ASP A 257 15.59 -17.84 -26.83
C ASP A 257 16.18 -19.02 -26.06
N ASN A 258 15.52 -20.18 -26.10
CA ASN A 258 15.92 -21.39 -25.36
C ASN A 258 16.24 -21.13 -23.87
N GLN A 259 15.41 -20.35 -23.16
CA GLN A 259 15.62 -19.91 -21.77
C GLN A 259 16.83 -18.98 -21.54
N GLU A 260 17.58 -18.60 -22.58
CA GLU A 260 18.64 -17.60 -22.45
C GLU A 260 18.09 -16.20 -22.76
N ILE A 261 18.54 -15.21 -21.97
CA ILE A 261 18.18 -13.80 -22.17
C ILE A 261 19.27 -13.14 -22.99
N HIS A 262 18.86 -12.58 -24.12
CA HIS A 262 19.67 -11.82 -25.04
C HIS A 262 19.31 -10.34 -24.94
N MET A 263 20.17 -9.58 -24.25
CA MET A 263 20.09 -8.13 -24.20
C MET A 263 20.96 -7.51 -25.29
N LYS A 264 20.45 -6.49 -25.97
CA LYS A 264 21.20 -5.69 -26.93
C LYS A 264 21.14 -4.22 -26.54
N LEU A 265 22.32 -3.65 -26.31
CA LEU A 265 22.52 -2.27 -25.87
C LEU A 265 23.34 -1.52 -26.93
N PRO A 266 22.81 -0.47 -27.58
CA PRO A 266 23.53 0.36 -28.56
C PRO A 266 24.92 0.84 -28.10
N VAL A 267 25.13 1.03 -26.80
CA VAL A 267 26.42 1.44 -26.23
C VAL A 267 27.26 0.22 -25.88
N HIS A 268 28.52 0.25 -26.30
CA HIS A 268 29.50 -0.79 -26.02
C HIS A 268 29.97 -0.71 -24.56
N ASN A 269 29.38 -1.54 -23.69
CA ASN A 269 29.78 -1.61 -22.29
C ASN A 269 30.41 -2.97 -21.96
N THR A 270 31.61 -2.91 -21.35
CA THR A 270 32.27 -4.10 -20.82
C THR A 270 31.69 -4.45 -19.46
N ILE A 271 30.68 -5.31 -19.44
CA ILE A 271 30.14 -5.90 -18.21
C ILE A 271 30.95 -7.17 -17.93
N LYS A 272 31.74 -7.16 -16.85
CA LYS A 272 32.64 -8.28 -16.52
C LYS A 272 31.83 -9.54 -16.22
N GLY A 273 32.29 -10.69 -16.72
CA GLY A 273 31.76 -12.00 -16.33
C GLY A 273 30.69 -12.60 -17.24
N PHE A 274 30.29 -11.90 -18.30
CA PHE A 274 29.34 -12.40 -19.31
C PHE A 274 29.97 -12.53 -20.70
N HIS A 275 29.41 -13.42 -21.52
CA HIS A 275 29.76 -13.50 -22.94
C HIS A 275 29.16 -12.30 -23.68
N ILE A 276 30.02 -11.32 -24.01
CA ILE A 276 29.63 -10.13 -24.77
C ILE A 276 30.11 -10.30 -26.21
N ASN A 277 29.17 -10.27 -27.17
CA ASN A 277 29.50 -10.28 -28.59
C ASN A 277 29.05 -8.96 -29.23
N GLY A 278 29.96 -7.99 -29.30
CA GLY A 278 29.61 -6.64 -29.74
C GLY A 278 28.74 -5.92 -28.71
N THR A 279 27.54 -5.52 -29.14
CA THR A 279 26.50 -4.85 -28.34
C THR A 279 25.55 -5.83 -27.63
N LYS A 280 25.80 -7.14 -27.72
CA LYS A 280 24.92 -8.19 -27.20
C LYS A 280 25.48 -8.80 -25.93
N LEU A 281 24.64 -8.86 -24.90
CA LEU A 281 24.87 -9.49 -23.61
C LEU A 281 23.94 -10.70 -23.49
N ASN A 282 24.52 -11.88 -23.27
CA ASN A 282 23.75 -13.10 -23.07
C ASN A 282 23.80 -13.51 -21.60
N VAL A 283 22.65 -13.83 -21.02
CA VAL A 283 22.51 -14.31 -19.64
C VAL A 283 21.81 -15.65 -19.66
N LYS A 284 22.50 -16.69 -19.17
CA LYS A 284 21.93 -18.03 -19.02
C LYS A 284 21.20 -18.16 -17.68
N PRO A 285 20.22 -19.08 -17.55
CA PRO A 285 19.55 -19.35 -16.27
C PRO A 285 20.54 -19.62 -15.13
N SER A 286 21.58 -20.42 -15.39
CA SER A 286 22.62 -20.77 -14.42
C SER A 286 23.54 -19.60 -14.01
N GLU A 287 23.40 -18.43 -14.64
CA GLU A 287 24.22 -17.25 -14.39
C GLU A 287 23.51 -16.16 -13.57
N ARG A 288 22.30 -16.43 -13.04
CA ARG A 288 21.55 -15.50 -12.18
C ARG A 288 22.39 -14.85 -11.09
N ASN A 289 23.13 -15.65 -10.31
CA ASN A 289 23.95 -15.12 -9.22
C ASN A 289 25.03 -14.14 -9.72
N LYS A 290 25.55 -14.35 -10.94
CA LYS A 290 26.47 -13.40 -11.57
C LYS A 290 25.75 -12.13 -12.01
N PHE A 291 24.51 -12.25 -12.47
CA PHE A 291 23.66 -11.11 -12.85
C PHE A 291 23.42 -10.22 -11.63
N ILE A 292 22.97 -10.79 -10.50
CA ILE A 292 22.75 -10.04 -9.26
C ILE A 292 24.04 -9.35 -8.82
N ALA A 293 25.18 -10.06 -8.85
CA ALA A 293 26.48 -9.48 -8.49
C ALA A 293 26.96 -8.34 -9.41
N GLN A 294 26.38 -8.20 -10.61
CA GLN A 294 26.72 -7.15 -11.58
C GLN A 294 25.54 -6.21 -11.87
N GLN A 295 24.45 -6.29 -11.11
CA GLN A 295 23.20 -5.58 -11.38
C GLN A 295 23.41 -4.08 -11.59
N THR A 296 24.12 -3.41 -10.68
CA THR A 296 24.42 -1.96 -10.80
C THR A 296 25.18 -1.61 -12.09
N ASN A 297 26.06 -2.49 -12.57
CA ASN A 297 26.79 -2.25 -13.82
C ASN A 297 25.90 -2.45 -15.05
N ILE A 298 24.95 -3.39 -14.97
CA ILE A 298 23.96 -3.65 -16.03
C ILE A 298 22.97 -2.48 -16.11
N GLU A 299 22.43 -2.05 -14.98
CA GLU A 299 21.54 -0.89 -14.85
C GLU A 299 22.19 0.38 -15.41
N LYS A 300 23.43 0.66 -15.01
CA LYS A 300 24.21 1.78 -15.56
C LYS A 300 24.40 1.67 -17.07
N ALA A 301 24.60 0.46 -17.59
CA ALA A 301 24.75 0.27 -19.04
C ALA A 301 23.43 0.51 -19.81
N ILE A 302 22.29 0.14 -19.21
CA ILE A 302 20.96 0.46 -19.74
C ILE A 302 20.74 1.98 -19.73
N GLU A 303 21.09 2.66 -18.65
CA GLU A 303 20.96 4.12 -18.50
C GLU A 303 21.85 4.87 -19.51
N GLU A 304 23.10 4.45 -19.67
CA GLU A 304 24.01 5.04 -20.67
C GLU A 304 23.49 4.83 -22.10
N SER A 305 22.91 3.66 -22.38
CA SER A 305 22.26 3.38 -23.65
C SER A 305 21.05 4.29 -23.90
N TYR A 306 20.21 4.47 -22.88
CA TYR A 306 19.07 5.39 -22.92
C TYR A 306 19.53 6.83 -23.23
N GLU A 307 20.50 7.36 -22.48
CA GLU A 307 21.01 8.72 -22.67
C GLU A 307 21.75 8.89 -24.01
N PHE A 308 22.45 7.87 -24.51
CA PHE A 308 23.09 7.89 -25.82
C PHE A 308 22.08 8.03 -26.96
N VAL A 309 21.04 7.18 -26.97
CA VAL A 309 20.00 7.21 -28.02
C VAL A 309 19.19 8.49 -27.93
N LYS A 310 18.94 9.00 -26.72
CA LYS A 310 18.26 10.27 -26.49
C LYS A 310 19.05 11.46 -27.04
N LYS A 311 20.37 11.51 -26.83
CA LYS A 311 21.26 12.57 -27.36
C LYS A 311 21.38 12.58 -28.88
N GLN A 312 21.24 11.43 -29.54
CA GLN A 312 21.25 11.36 -31.01
C GLN A 312 19.97 11.90 -31.68
N LYS A 313 18.94 12.23 -30.89
CA LYS A 313 17.62 12.66 -31.36
C LYS A 313 17.20 14.07 -30.89
N ILE A 314 18.08 14.79 -30.19
CA ILE A 314 18.00 16.24 -29.97
C ILE A 314 18.87 16.90 -31.05
#